data_AF-A0A178D9H2-F1
#
_entry.id   AF-A0A178D9H2-F1
#
_cell.length_a   1.000
_cell.length_b   1.000
_cell.length_c   1.000
_cell.angle_alpha   90.00
_cell.angle_beta   90.00
_cell.angle_gamma   90.00
#
_symmetry.space_group_name_H-M   'P 1'
#
loop_
_entity.id
_entity.type
_entity.pdbx_description
1 polymer ?
#
loop_
_entity_poly.entity_id
_entity_poly.type
_entity_poly.pdbx_seq_one_letter_code
_entity_poly.pdbx_strand_id
1 'polypeptide(L)'
;MDFDFAAYLRRLDPTYIYRVDRLSGGVVNVTVRASKDRLLAVEVAVADADADTATAAIAAASSETSLRMLDSTNTTQRDDNTDIRTDLDYRQGRFPEHRSVILKYAPPYIAGVGESAPMSQGRQEVEAASLALFLPASNPAGSSALSPTPSGGVLRHVAKKSGVMIPQLLHHDPAEHILILSDLGALPDLSKIFIELGGFTPEAAGAAAWQPPPYAPRLGHALEPREIVTYRRIGEKLGTFFARLHSLSSVQSVVGTRRDQAYHGEGEAEKPRAEFPSLPEMKSAIHDHVIKPIRSQLDKFLFLLDAAEAETLFAAVEADFLRPTPPEEQCLVLGDCWTGAVLVDMRHGTGDDESNVGVGVIDWEFASINGRSVNGDVSQFLAHLELLRVAAHIHPPGQASGHLSAVNAIIEGFISRYKLTQISESFVGGGDDDDDDDDDDDDDDDDDENDIDNRVMRSAYLSHGAEMINCAFWKTWVCRDPACPSCIKTTNTTQNASSPDPSDNLDPPPPPQCTVITNLVGRGVSFLRCAMAPDPRGWTTMLRQTVAGGGGGGAGDDDELLLPGPDAEKRQTMGLYDLFDET
;
A
#
# COMPACT_ATOMS: atom_id res chain seq x y z
N MET A 1 -10.96 -8.47 -23.00
CA MET A 1 -12.11 -9.35 -22.66
C MET A 1 -12.20 -9.40 -21.15
N ASP A 2 -13.39 -9.23 -20.58
CA ASP A 2 -13.57 -9.33 -19.13
C ASP A 2 -13.56 -10.81 -18.70
N PHE A 3 -12.85 -11.12 -17.62
CA PHE A 3 -12.79 -12.46 -17.05
C PHE A 3 -14.12 -12.82 -16.35
N ASP A 4 -14.73 -13.96 -16.67
CA ASP A 4 -15.99 -14.40 -16.06
C ASP A 4 -15.76 -15.15 -14.75
N PHE A 5 -15.63 -14.39 -13.66
CA PHE A 5 -15.45 -14.91 -12.31
C PHE A 5 -16.61 -15.82 -11.85
N ALA A 6 -17.85 -15.56 -12.28
CA ALA A 6 -19.00 -16.34 -11.84
C ALA A 6 -19.01 -17.72 -12.50
N ALA A 7 -18.69 -17.81 -13.79
CA ALA A 7 -18.52 -19.09 -14.47
C ALA A 7 -17.32 -19.87 -13.90
N TYR A 8 -16.21 -19.19 -13.63
CA TYR A 8 -15.04 -19.80 -13.01
C TYR A 8 -15.36 -20.41 -11.63
N LEU A 9 -16.00 -19.66 -10.74
CA LEU A 9 -16.41 -20.14 -9.42
C LEU A 9 -17.43 -21.28 -9.50
N ARG A 10 -18.37 -21.24 -10.45
CA ARG A 10 -19.34 -22.34 -10.65
C ARG A 10 -18.65 -23.65 -11.01
N ARG A 11 -17.56 -23.59 -11.78
CA ARG A 11 -16.75 -24.76 -12.14
C ARG A 11 -15.94 -25.28 -10.94
N LEU A 12 -15.40 -24.37 -10.13
CA LEU A 12 -14.51 -24.69 -9.01
C LEU A 12 -15.25 -25.10 -7.72
N ASP A 13 -16.37 -24.45 -7.42
CA ASP A 13 -17.26 -24.71 -6.28
C ASP A 13 -18.73 -24.71 -6.72
N PRO A 14 -19.22 -25.83 -7.31
CA PRO A 14 -20.60 -25.93 -7.78
C PRO A 14 -21.63 -26.00 -6.65
N THR A 15 -21.22 -25.91 -5.39
CA THR A 15 -22.12 -25.97 -4.22
C THR A 15 -22.95 -24.68 -4.06
N TYR A 16 -22.38 -23.55 -4.48
CA TYR A 16 -22.98 -22.23 -4.28
C TYR A 16 -23.09 -21.44 -5.58
N ILE A 17 -24.07 -20.53 -5.60
CA ILE A 17 -24.08 -19.39 -6.50
C ILE A 17 -23.38 -18.23 -5.81
N TYR A 18 -22.45 -17.60 -6.52
CA TYR A 18 -21.71 -16.44 -6.05
C TYR A 18 -22.25 -15.15 -6.67
N ARG A 19 -22.49 -14.14 -5.84
CA ARG A 19 -22.62 -12.75 -6.28
C ARG A 19 -21.23 -12.14 -6.36
N VAL A 20 -20.88 -11.59 -7.52
CA VAL A 20 -19.56 -11.01 -7.77
C VAL A 20 -19.66 -9.49 -7.81
N ASP A 21 -18.97 -8.84 -6.89
CA ASP A 21 -18.90 -7.39 -6.74
C ASP A 21 -17.47 -6.92 -7.05
N ARG A 22 -17.27 -6.06 -8.07
CA ARG A 22 -15.93 -5.55 -8.41
C ARG A 22 -15.40 -4.66 -7.29
N LEU A 23 -14.12 -4.85 -6.93
CA LEU A 23 -13.45 -4.02 -5.96
C LEU A 23 -12.59 -2.96 -6.67
N SER A 24 -12.63 -1.74 -6.14
CA SER A 24 -11.75 -0.64 -6.56
C SER A 24 -10.43 -0.69 -5.80
N GLY A 25 -9.32 -0.34 -6.45
CA GLY A 25 -8.01 -0.16 -5.81
C GLY A 25 -6.90 -1.01 -6.43
N GLY A 26 -7.24 -2.14 -7.06
CA GLY A 26 -6.29 -2.94 -7.82
C GLY A 26 -5.98 -2.30 -9.17
N VAL A 27 -4.82 -1.64 -9.28
CA VAL A 27 -4.35 -1.07 -10.56
C VAL A 27 -3.81 -2.18 -11.47
N VAL A 28 -3.15 -3.18 -10.89
CA VAL A 28 -2.45 -4.21 -11.66
C VAL A 28 -3.32 -5.41 -11.99
N ASN A 29 -4.20 -5.80 -11.06
CA ASN A 29 -5.08 -6.96 -11.18
C ASN A 29 -6.56 -6.58 -11.15
N VAL A 30 -7.38 -7.32 -11.90
CA VAL A 30 -8.83 -7.23 -11.75
C VAL A 30 -9.21 -7.96 -10.47
N THR A 31 -9.73 -7.22 -9.50
CA THR A 31 -10.08 -7.76 -8.17
C THR A 31 -11.58 -7.71 -7.94
N VAL A 32 -12.15 -8.81 -7.46
CA VAL A 32 -13.58 -8.91 -7.13
C VAL A 32 -13.79 -9.57 -5.77
N ARG A 33 -14.87 -9.20 -5.10
CA ARG A 33 -15.42 -9.93 -3.95
C ARG A 33 -16.51 -10.85 -4.45
N ALA A 34 -16.40 -12.14 -4.17
CA ALA A 34 -17.46 -13.11 -4.43
C ALA A 34 -18.12 -13.54 -3.11
N SER A 35 -19.41 -13.25 -2.97
CA SER A 35 -20.21 -13.59 -1.79
C SER A 35 -21.15 -14.76 -2.10
N LYS A 36 -21.21 -15.76 -1.23
CA LYS A 36 -22.16 -16.89 -1.37
C LYS A 36 -23.59 -16.35 -1.19
N ASP A 37 -24.44 -16.50 -2.21
CA ASP A 37 -25.81 -15.97 -2.20
C ASP A 37 -26.85 -17.05 -1.92
N ARG A 38 -26.74 -18.22 -2.57
CA ARG A 38 -27.65 -19.36 -2.38
C ARG A 38 -26.90 -20.68 -2.51
N LEU A 39 -27.33 -21.68 -1.74
CA LEU A 39 -27.04 -23.06 -2.08
C LEU A 39 -27.72 -23.34 -3.41
N LEU A 40 -27.00 -23.98 -4.35
CA LEU A 40 -27.68 -24.69 -5.40
C LEU A 40 -28.39 -25.84 -4.70
N ALA A 41 -29.65 -25.61 -4.31
CA ALA A 41 -30.52 -26.66 -3.81
C ALA A 41 -30.40 -27.77 -4.84
N VAL A 42 -29.82 -28.87 -4.37
CA VAL A 42 -29.40 -30.00 -5.17
C VAL A 42 -30.62 -30.47 -5.96
N GLU A 43 -30.76 -29.99 -7.21
CA GLU A 43 -31.67 -30.55 -8.22
C GLU A 43 -31.33 -32.02 -8.49
N VAL A 44 -30.22 -32.53 -7.93
CA VAL A 44 -29.88 -33.96 -7.90
C VAL A 44 -30.86 -34.78 -7.04
N ALA A 45 -31.74 -34.15 -6.22
CA ALA A 45 -32.87 -34.88 -5.61
C ALA A 45 -34.04 -35.13 -6.59
N VAL A 46 -34.01 -34.58 -7.81
CA VAL A 46 -35.04 -34.77 -8.84
C VAL A 46 -34.62 -35.79 -9.90
N ALA A 47 -33.37 -36.29 -9.88
CA ALA A 47 -32.95 -37.37 -10.76
C ALA A 47 -33.63 -38.72 -10.45
N ASP A 48 -34.29 -38.84 -9.29
CA ASP A 48 -35.15 -39.99 -8.91
C ASP A 48 -36.65 -39.62 -8.83
N ALA A 49 -37.04 -38.39 -9.16
CA ALA A 49 -38.44 -37.97 -9.15
C ALA A 49 -39.02 -37.95 -10.57
N ASP A 50 -40.24 -38.47 -10.70
CA ASP A 50 -40.98 -38.59 -11.96
C ASP A 50 -41.04 -37.23 -12.70
N ALA A 51 -40.93 -37.26 -14.03
CA ALA A 51 -40.68 -36.10 -14.90
C ALA A 51 -41.71 -34.96 -14.75
N ASP A 52 -42.92 -35.29 -14.29
CA ASP A 52 -44.00 -34.34 -14.03
C ASP A 52 -43.74 -33.47 -12.78
N THR A 53 -42.97 -33.97 -11.81
CA THR A 53 -42.65 -33.25 -10.56
C THR A 53 -41.53 -32.23 -10.76
N ALA A 54 -40.55 -32.56 -11.62
CA ALA A 54 -39.43 -31.69 -11.98
C ALA A 54 -39.90 -30.41 -12.69
N THR A 55 -40.83 -30.57 -13.63
CA THR A 55 -41.37 -29.46 -14.43
C THR A 55 -42.17 -28.47 -13.57
N ALA A 56 -42.91 -28.95 -12.57
CA ALA A 56 -43.65 -28.10 -11.63
C ALA A 56 -42.72 -27.32 -10.68
N ALA A 57 -41.62 -27.92 -10.21
CA ALA A 57 -40.66 -27.26 -9.34
C ALA A 57 -39.87 -26.15 -10.06
N ILE A 58 -39.45 -26.39 -11.30
CA ILE A 58 -38.76 -25.39 -12.14
C ILE A 58 -39.69 -24.22 -12.48
N ALA A 59 -40.97 -24.50 -12.76
CA ALA A 59 -41.99 -23.47 -13.00
C ALA A 59 -42.27 -22.62 -11.75
N ALA A 60 -42.29 -23.22 -10.55
CA ALA A 60 -42.48 -22.51 -9.29
C ALA A 60 -41.29 -21.60 -8.94
N ALA A 61 -40.05 -22.07 -9.11
CA ALA A 61 -38.84 -21.28 -8.84
C ALA A 61 -38.67 -20.11 -9.83
N SER A 62 -39.08 -20.29 -11.08
CA SER A 62 -39.07 -19.24 -12.11
C SER A 62 -40.14 -18.16 -11.86
N SER A 63 -41.28 -18.53 -11.26
CA SER A 63 -42.37 -17.60 -10.93
C SER A 63 -42.05 -16.68 -9.75
N GLU A 64 -41.32 -17.17 -8.73
CA GLU A 64 -40.93 -16.32 -7.59
C GLU A 64 -39.82 -15.33 -7.94
N THR A 65 -38.97 -15.66 -8.91
CA THR A 65 -37.86 -14.80 -9.36
C THR A 65 -38.37 -13.61 -10.19
N SER A 66 -39.49 -13.76 -10.90
CA SER A 66 -40.09 -12.69 -11.71
C SER A 66 -40.96 -11.71 -10.89
N LEU A 67 -41.48 -12.13 -9.74
CA LEU A 67 -42.39 -11.31 -8.91
C LEU A 67 -41.70 -10.34 -7.93
N ARG A 68 -40.37 -10.36 -7.80
CA ARG A 68 -39.63 -9.50 -6.85
C ARG A 68 -38.84 -8.34 -7.48
N MET A 69 -38.91 -8.16 -8.81
CA MET A 69 -38.24 -7.04 -9.50
C MET A 69 -39.12 -5.79 -9.71
N LEU A 70 -40.38 -5.77 -9.24
CA LEU A 70 -41.31 -4.67 -9.53
C LEU A 70 -41.83 -3.87 -8.32
N ASP A 71 -41.39 -4.14 -7.09
CA ASP A 71 -41.84 -3.36 -5.93
C ASP A 71 -40.64 -2.78 -5.16
N SER A 72 -40.21 -1.59 -5.57
CA SER A 72 -39.22 -0.78 -4.85
C SER A 72 -39.63 0.69 -4.76
N THR A 73 -40.91 0.94 -4.48
CA THR A 73 -41.37 2.25 -3.99
C THR A 73 -42.66 2.09 -3.17
N ASN A 74 -42.58 1.63 -1.92
CA ASN A 74 -43.51 2.13 -0.89
C ASN A 74 -43.09 1.77 0.54
N THR A 75 -43.20 2.80 1.38
CA THR A 75 -42.87 2.85 2.79
C THR A 75 -44.04 2.33 3.62
N THR A 76 -43.88 1.22 4.37
CA THR A 76 -44.74 0.95 5.55
C THR A 76 -44.16 -0.14 6.47
N GLN A 77 -44.25 0.11 7.78
CA GLN A 77 -44.30 -0.79 8.94
C GLN A 77 -43.81 -2.24 8.73
N ARG A 78 -42.66 -2.55 9.35
CA ARG A 78 -42.14 -3.91 9.54
C ARG A 78 -42.94 -4.65 10.60
N ASP A 79 -43.66 -5.69 10.17
CA ASP A 79 -44.05 -6.81 11.03
C ASP A 79 -42.82 -7.68 11.31
N ASP A 80 -42.45 -7.82 12.58
CA ASP A 80 -41.26 -8.51 13.11
C ASP A 80 -41.37 -10.05 13.12
N ASN A 81 -42.20 -10.65 12.26
CA ASN A 81 -42.45 -12.09 12.30
C ASN A 81 -42.25 -12.72 10.92
N THR A 82 -41.28 -13.65 10.86
CA THR A 82 -41.07 -14.67 9.81
C THR A 82 -40.11 -14.39 8.64
N ASP A 83 -39.03 -13.62 8.83
CA ASP A 83 -37.85 -13.80 7.96
C ASP A 83 -37.03 -15.00 8.46
N ILE A 84 -37.54 -16.22 8.25
CA ILE A 84 -36.75 -17.46 8.34
C ILE A 84 -35.81 -17.45 7.13
N ARG A 85 -34.82 -16.57 7.14
CA ARG A 85 -33.63 -16.74 6.32
C ARG A 85 -32.99 -18.02 6.83
N THR A 86 -33.17 -19.10 6.07
CA THR A 86 -32.38 -20.31 6.22
C THR A 86 -30.92 -19.89 6.18
N ASP A 87 -30.27 -19.83 7.34
CA ASP A 87 -28.86 -19.50 7.45
C ASP A 87 -28.11 -20.48 6.53
N LEU A 88 -27.47 -19.95 5.50
CA LEU A 88 -26.70 -20.77 4.57
C LEU A 88 -25.63 -21.52 5.36
N ASP A 89 -25.58 -22.85 5.23
CA ASP A 89 -24.55 -23.64 5.86
C ASP A 89 -23.21 -23.43 5.14
N TYR A 90 -22.46 -22.42 5.56
CA TYR A 90 -21.17 -22.06 4.96
C TYR A 90 -20.07 -23.12 5.15
N ARG A 91 -20.34 -24.23 5.87
CA ARG A 91 -19.36 -25.29 6.14
C ARG A 91 -19.17 -26.25 4.96
N GLN A 92 -20.02 -26.16 3.94
CA GLN A 92 -19.94 -26.98 2.73
C GLN A 92 -19.16 -26.28 1.62
N GLY A 93 -18.82 -27.04 0.57
CA GLY A 93 -18.18 -26.55 -0.66
C GLY A 93 -16.66 -26.50 -0.61
N ARG A 94 -16.08 -25.84 -1.61
CA ARG A 94 -14.62 -25.74 -1.79
C ARG A 94 -13.96 -24.82 -0.78
N PHE A 95 -14.69 -23.77 -0.37
CA PHE A 95 -14.21 -22.75 0.58
C PHE A 95 -15.08 -22.77 1.84
N PRO A 96 -14.95 -23.80 2.71
CA PRO A 96 -15.75 -23.89 3.91
C PRO A 96 -15.45 -22.71 4.85
N GLU A 97 -16.43 -22.32 5.68
CA GLU A 97 -16.35 -21.26 6.69
C GLU A 97 -16.23 -19.82 6.16
N HIS A 98 -15.86 -19.66 4.88
CA HIS A 98 -15.84 -18.36 4.21
C HIS A 98 -17.23 -18.02 3.66
N ARG A 99 -17.80 -16.89 4.13
CA ARG A 99 -19.04 -16.31 3.58
C ARG A 99 -18.80 -15.63 2.24
N SER A 100 -17.62 -15.04 2.10
CA SER A 100 -17.12 -14.38 0.90
C SER A 100 -15.64 -14.68 0.73
N VAL A 101 -15.17 -14.58 -0.51
CA VAL A 101 -13.77 -14.71 -0.90
C VAL A 101 -13.39 -13.56 -1.83
N ILE A 102 -12.10 -13.24 -1.91
CA ILE A 102 -11.56 -12.29 -2.87
C ILE A 102 -10.94 -13.07 -4.02
N LEU A 103 -11.26 -12.70 -5.26
CA LEU A 103 -10.61 -13.23 -6.44
C LEU A 103 -9.78 -12.13 -7.09
N LYS A 104 -8.54 -12.47 -7.45
CA LYS A 104 -7.66 -11.63 -8.25
C LYS A 104 -7.35 -12.34 -9.55
N TYR A 105 -7.58 -11.65 -10.66
CA TYR A 105 -7.19 -12.09 -11.99
C TYR A 105 -6.09 -11.16 -12.52
N ALA A 106 -5.00 -11.75 -12.99
CA ALA A 106 -3.88 -11.03 -13.57
C ALA A 106 -3.97 -11.12 -15.10
N PRO A 107 -4.48 -10.09 -15.80
CA PRO A 107 -4.35 -10.04 -17.26
C PRO A 107 -2.88 -9.89 -17.68
N PRO A 108 -2.52 -10.16 -18.95
CA PRO A 108 -1.16 -9.99 -19.47
C PRO A 108 -0.73 -8.51 -19.64
N TYR A 109 -1.37 -7.61 -18.88
CA TYR A 109 -1.17 -6.16 -18.84
C TYR A 109 -1.60 -5.60 -17.49
N ILE A 110 -1.33 -4.32 -17.23
CA ILE A 110 -1.79 -3.60 -16.03
C ILE A 110 -3.30 -3.34 -16.16
N ALA A 111 -4.13 -3.91 -15.28
CA ALA A 111 -5.59 -3.87 -15.41
C ALA A 111 -6.19 -2.46 -15.53
N GLY A 112 -5.66 -1.48 -14.79
CA GLY A 112 -6.12 -0.09 -14.79
C GLY A 112 -5.58 0.77 -15.94
N VAL A 113 -4.66 0.24 -16.75
CA VAL A 113 -4.12 0.91 -17.94
C VAL A 113 -4.61 0.25 -19.23
N GLY A 114 -4.73 -1.09 -19.22
CA GLY A 114 -5.10 -1.89 -20.38
C GLY A 114 -3.89 -2.40 -21.18
N GLU A 115 -4.16 -2.94 -22.37
CA GLU A 115 -3.19 -3.65 -23.21
C GLU A 115 -1.97 -2.80 -23.64
N SER A 116 -2.03 -1.48 -23.51
CA SER A 116 -0.90 -0.58 -23.79
C SER A 116 0.21 -0.63 -22.73
N ALA A 117 -0.02 -1.27 -21.59
CA ALA A 117 0.99 -1.51 -20.56
C ALA A 117 1.11 -3.01 -20.26
N PRO A 118 1.83 -3.78 -21.11
CA PRO A 118 2.04 -5.21 -20.91
C PRO A 118 2.73 -5.51 -19.57
N MET A 119 2.33 -6.62 -18.94
CA MET A 119 2.88 -7.00 -17.65
C MET A 119 2.78 -8.51 -17.44
N SER A 120 3.86 -9.12 -16.94
CA SER A 120 3.93 -10.56 -16.71
C SER A 120 2.85 -11.02 -15.73
N GLN A 121 2.15 -12.09 -16.06
CA GLN A 121 1.16 -12.74 -15.18
C GLN A 121 1.83 -13.53 -14.06
N GLY A 122 3.14 -13.76 -14.14
CA GLY A 122 3.94 -14.39 -13.07
C GLY A 122 3.90 -13.64 -11.74
N ARG A 123 3.43 -12.38 -11.73
CA ARG A 123 3.18 -11.59 -10.51
C ARG A 123 2.20 -12.26 -9.55
N GLN A 124 1.30 -13.10 -10.05
CA GLN A 124 0.47 -13.92 -9.17
C GLN A 124 1.21 -15.06 -8.49
N GLU A 125 2.24 -15.62 -9.11
CA GLU A 125 3.07 -16.64 -8.46
C GLU A 125 3.83 -16.02 -7.30
N VAL A 126 4.31 -14.78 -7.47
CA VAL A 126 4.93 -13.98 -6.41
C VAL A 126 3.95 -13.69 -5.28
N GLU A 127 2.74 -13.21 -5.59
CA GLU A 127 1.72 -12.96 -4.55
C GLU A 127 1.32 -14.26 -3.82
N ALA A 128 1.11 -15.36 -4.55
CA ALA A 128 0.79 -16.65 -3.97
C ALA A 128 1.90 -17.15 -3.02
N ALA A 129 3.16 -17.10 -3.46
CA ALA A 129 4.30 -17.52 -2.65
C ALA A 129 4.45 -16.65 -1.40
N SER A 130 4.24 -15.34 -1.52
CA SER A 130 4.30 -14.39 -0.40
C SER A 130 3.22 -14.69 0.64
N LEU A 131 1.97 -14.87 0.20
CA LEU A 131 0.86 -15.19 1.10
C LEU A 131 1.04 -16.57 1.75
N ALA A 132 1.68 -17.52 1.06
CA ALA A 132 2.01 -18.84 1.60
C ALA A 132 2.92 -18.77 2.84
N LEU A 133 3.77 -17.74 2.95
CA LEU A 133 4.64 -17.52 4.11
C LEU A 133 3.86 -17.28 5.41
N PHE A 134 2.59 -16.87 5.33
CA PHE A 134 1.75 -16.54 6.49
C PHE A 134 0.72 -17.62 6.83
N LEU A 135 0.64 -18.70 6.05
CA LEU A 135 -0.35 -19.75 6.25
C LEU A 135 -0.21 -20.42 7.63
N PRO A 136 -1.31 -20.95 8.19
CA PRO A 136 -1.21 -21.86 9.33
C PRO A 136 -0.31 -23.05 8.97
N ALA A 137 0.62 -23.42 9.86
CA ALA A 137 1.36 -24.67 9.72
C ALA A 137 0.34 -25.81 9.55
N SER A 138 0.33 -26.41 8.36
CA SER A 138 -0.58 -27.51 8.05
C SER A 138 -0.39 -28.60 9.09
N ASN A 139 -1.49 -29.11 9.67
CA ASN A 139 -1.40 -30.36 10.42
C ASN A 139 -0.82 -31.41 9.46
N PRO A 140 0.30 -32.09 9.79
CA PRO A 140 1.01 -32.99 8.88
C PRO A 140 0.20 -34.23 8.43
N ALA A 141 -1.08 -34.33 8.80
CA ALA A 141 -1.95 -35.48 8.55
C ALA A 141 -2.88 -35.33 7.32
N GLY A 142 -2.92 -34.18 6.65
CA GLY A 142 -3.85 -33.91 5.54
C GLY A 142 -3.14 -33.82 4.18
N SER A 143 -3.17 -34.90 3.41
CA SER A 143 -2.67 -34.96 2.03
C SER A 143 -3.55 -34.09 1.11
N SER A 144 -3.17 -32.81 0.90
CA SER A 144 -3.78 -31.96 -0.13
C SER A 144 -2.72 -31.58 -1.15
N ALA A 145 -3.02 -31.88 -2.41
CA ALA A 145 -2.13 -31.88 -3.58
C ALA A 145 -1.76 -30.48 -4.10
N LEU A 146 -1.55 -29.50 -3.21
CA LEU A 146 -0.81 -28.31 -3.59
C LEU A 146 0.66 -28.73 -3.66
N SER A 147 1.31 -28.39 -4.78
CA SER A 147 2.74 -28.64 -5.04
C SER A 147 3.59 -28.36 -3.79
N PRO A 148 4.75 -29.02 -3.63
CA PRO A 148 5.64 -28.82 -2.48
C PRO A 148 6.17 -27.38 -2.48
N THR A 149 5.38 -26.46 -1.92
CA THR A 149 5.77 -25.08 -1.73
C THR A 149 6.73 -25.05 -0.55
N PRO A 150 7.90 -24.41 -0.69
CA PRO A 150 8.86 -24.31 0.39
C PRO A 150 8.23 -23.50 1.53
N SER A 151 8.41 -23.95 2.76
CA SER A 151 8.33 -23.05 3.93
C SER A 151 6.96 -22.42 4.24
N GLY A 152 5.84 -23.13 4.03
CA GLY A 152 4.52 -22.60 4.40
C GLY A 152 4.43 -22.16 5.86
N GLY A 153 4.02 -20.91 6.11
CA GLY A 153 3.76 -20.38 7.45
C GLY A 153 4.97 -19.90 8.26
N VAL A 154 6.17 -19.80 7.68
CA VAL A 154 7.38 -19.35 8.40
C VAL A 154 7.27 -17.94 8.96
N LEU A 155 6.50 -17.05 8.34
CA LEU A 155 6.26 -15.67 8.78
C LEU A 155 4.93 -15.46 9.50
N ARG A 156 4.19 -16.53 9.82
CA ARG A 156 2.94 -16.41 10.60
C ARG A 156 3.14 -15.69 11.93
N HIS A 157 4.31 -15.86 12.54
CA HIS A 157 4.66 -15.21 13.79
C HIS A 157 4.77 -13.68 13.66
N VAL A 158 5.15 -13.16 12.49
CA VAL A 158 5.22 -11.71 12.18
C VAL A 158 3.82 -11.10 12.25
N ALA A 159 2.86 -11.68 11.51
CA ALA A 159 1.47 -11.24 11.53
C ALA A 159 0.84 -11.38 12.93
N LYS A 160 1.10 -12.50 13.63
CA LYS A 160 0.57 -12.73 14.98
C LYS A 160 1.09 -11.73 16.01
N LYS A 161 2.39 -11.43 16.02
CA LYS A 161 3.01 -10.53 17.00
C LYS A 161 2.65 -9.06 16.77
N SER A 162 2.45 -8.65 15.51
CA SER A 162 2.02 -7.30 15.15
C SER A 162 0.51 -7.11 15.27
N GLY A 163 -0.27 -8.18 15.17
CA GLY A 163 -1.73 -8.11 15.08
C GLY A 163 -2.23 -7.56 13.74
N VAL A 164 -1.38 -7.57 12.71
CA VAL A 164 -1.75 -7.27 11.32
C VAL A 164 -2.35 -8.52 10.68
N MET A 165 -3.47 -8.33 9.97
CA MET A 165 -4.19 -9.36 9.23
C MET A 165 -3.61 -9.50 7.83
N ILE A 166 -3.30 -10.73 7.42
CA ILE A 166 -2.88 -11.04 6.06
C ILE A 166 -3.95 -11.94 5.44
N PRO A 167 -4.42 -11.69 4.21
CA PRO A 167 -5.34 -12.61 3.54
C PRO A 167 -4.75 -14.01 3.45
N GLN A 168 -5.52 -15.03 3.81
CA GLN A 168 -5.12 -16.41 3.60
C GLN A 168 -5.22 -16.75 2.12
N LEU A 169 -4.16 -17.32 1.54
CA LEU A 169 -4.24 -17.95 0.23
C LEU A 169 -5.10 -19.22 0.32
N LEU A 170 -6.25 -19.21 -0.37
CA LEU A 170 -7.19 -20.34 -0.39
C LEU A 170 -7.02 -21.20 -1.64
N HIS A 171 -6.73 -20.58 -2.78
CA HIS A 171 -6.50 -21.27 -4.04
C HIS A 171 -5.61 -20.42 -4.96
N HIS A 172 -4.74 -21.09 -5.72
CA HIS A 172 -3.96 -20.50 -6.80
C HIS A 172 -4.12 -21.38 -8.04
N ASP A 173 -4.58 -20.78 -9.13
CA ASP A 173 -4.76 -21.42 -10.43
C ASP A 173 -3.79 -20.77 -11.43
N PRO A 174 -2.58 -21.33 -11.62
CA PRO A 174 -1.58 -20.74 -12.49
C PRO A 174 -1.97 -20.82 -13.98
N ALA A 175 -2.89 -21.71 -14.36
CA ALA A 175 -3.31 -21.86 -15.76
C ALA A 175 -4.27 -20.75 -16.20
N GLU A 176 -5.14 -20.31 -15.28
CA GLU A 176 -6.09 -19.21 -15.52
C GLU A 176 -5.60 -17.87 -14.96
N HIS A 177 -4.43 -17.86 -14.29
CA HIS A 177 -3.88 -16.71 -13.58
C HIS A 177 -4.90 -16.11 -12.60
N ILE A 178 -5.36 -16.95 -11.67
CA ILE A 178 -6.29 -16.55 -10.61
C ILE A 178 -5.74 -16.89 -9.22
N LEU A 179 -5.91 -15.94 -8.30
CA LEU A 179 -5.77 -16.16 -6.87
C LEU A 179 -7.14 -16.02 -6.19
N ILE A 180 -7.42 -16.93 -5.25
CA ILE A 180 -8.56 -16.83 -4.34
C ILE A 180 -8.03 -16.70 -2.92
N LEU A 181 -8.42 -15.61 -2.27
CA LEU A 181 -7.96 -15.21 -0.95
C LEU A 181 -9.13 -15.14 0.03
N SER A 182 -8.85 -15.28 1.33
CA SER A 182 -9.83 -15.00 2.37
C SER A 182 -10.22 -13.52 2.34
N ASP A 183 -11.51 -13.22 2.45
CA ASP A 183 -12.01 -11.85 2.58
C ASP A 183 -11.78 -11.31 4.00
N LEU A 184 -11.01 -10.22 4.12
CA LEU A 184 -10.78 -9.52 5.39
C LEU A 184 -12.00 -8.68 5.83
N GLY A 185 -13.07 -8.67 5.03
CA GLY A 185 -14.30 -7.94 5.28
C GLY A 185 -14.34 -6.60 4.54
N ALA A 186 -15.41 -5.83 4.76
CA ALA A 186 -15.63 -4.54 4.12
C ALA A 186 -14.77 -3.42 4.76
N LEU A 187 -13.45 -3.63 4.79
CA LEU A 187 -12.49 -2.69 5.32
C LEU A 187 -12.09 -1.68 4.23
N PRO A 188 -12.16 -0.37 4.48
CA PRO A 188 -11.57 0.62 3.59
C PRO A 188 -10.04 0.57 3.67
N ASP A 189 -9.38 0.89 2.56
CA ASP A 189 -7.96 1.22 2.57
C ASP A 189 -7.71 2.63 3.13
N LEU A 190 -6.47 2.91 3.56
CA LEU A 190 -6.11 4.22 4.12
C LEU A 190 -6.27 5.36 3.10
N SER A 191 -6.06 5.12 1.79
CA SER A 191 -6.32 6.15 0.77
C SER A 191 -7.78 6.61 0.80
N LYS A 192 -8.75 5.69 0.98
CA LYS A 192 -10.17 6.03 1.14
C LYS A 192 -10.45 6.77 2.45
N ILE A 193 -9.77 6.46 3.54
CA ILE A 193 -9.95 7.18 4.82
C ILE A 193 -9.65 8.68 4.70
N PHE A 194 -8.68 9.06 3.85
CA PHE A 194 -8.26 10.45 3.66
C PHE A 194 -8.78 11.08 2.34
N ILE A 195 -9.84 10.52 1.76
CA ILE A 195 -10.35 10.91 0.42
C ILE A 195 -10.62 12.43 0.28
N GLU A 196 -11.00 13.13 1.36
CA GLU A 196 -11.30 14.56 1.33
C GLU A 196 -10.07 15.43 1.02
N LEU A 197 -8.86 14.92 1.25
CA LEU A 197 -7.59 15.57 0.87
C LEU A 197 -7.16 15.26 -0.57
N GLY A 198 -7.79 14.30 -1.23
CA GLY A 198 -7.30 13.72 -2.48
C GLY A 198 -6.42 12.49 -2.24
N GLY A 199 -5.36 12.34 -3.03
CA GLY A 199 -4.40 11.25 -2.90
C GLY A 199 -4.93 9.87 -3.33
N PHE A 200 -6.07 9.83 -4.04
CA PHE A 200 -6.68 8.60 -4.55
C PHE A 200 -6.40 8.40 -6.04
N THR A 201 -6.42 7.14 -6.50
CA THR A 201 -6.22 6.82 -7.92
C THR A 201 -7.46 7.23 -8.76
N PRO A 202 -7.31 7.65 -10.03
CA PRO A 202 -8.42 8.15 -10.85
C PRO A 202 -9.59 7.16 -11.02
N GLU A 203 -9.31 5.86 -11.07
CA GLU A 203 -10.33 4.81 -11.18
C GLU A 203 -11.21 4.68 -9.92
N ALA A 204 -10.78 5.28 -8.82
CA ALA A 204 -11.63 5.47 -7.66
C ALA A 204 -12.77 6.48 -7.92
N ALA A 205 -13.04 6.95 -9.14
CA ALA A 205 -14.20 7.79 -9.47
C ALA A 205 -15.56 7.19 -9.07
N GLY A 206 -15.64 5.88 -8.81
CA GLY A 206 -16.77 5.26 -8.08
C GLY A 206 -16.94 5.74 -6.63
N ALA A 207 -15.97 6.49 -6.08
CA ALA A 207 -15.95 7.06 -4.74
C ALA A 207 -17.04 8.11 -4.49
N ALA A 208 -17.69 8.64 -5.53
CA ALA A 208 -18.86 9.49 -5.33
C ALA A 208 -19.98 8.77 -4.55
N ALA A 209 -20.04 7.43 -4.61
CA ALA A 209 -20.97 6.62 -3.82
C ALA A 209 -20.37 6.12 -2.50
N TRP A 210 -19.06 6.25 -2.30
CA TRP A 210 -18.42 5.78 -1.07
C TRP A 210 -18.62 6.81 0.03
N GLN A 211 -19.24 6.39 1.13
CA GLN A 211 -19.35 7.20 2.33
C GLN A 211 -18.20 6.86 3.28
N PRO A 212 -17.42 7.85 3.72
CA PRO A 212 -16.40 7.61 4.71
C PRO A 212 -16.99 7.01 5.98
N PRO A 213 -16.27 6.08 6.64
CA PRO A 213 -16.73 5.54 7.91
C PRO A 213 -16.89 6.70 8.91
N PRO A 214 -17.79 6.58 9.91
CA PRO A 214 -18.09 7.67 10.84
C PRO A 214 -16.90 8.29 11.56
N TYR A 215 -15.79 7.56 11.67
CA TYR A 215 -14.56 7.93 12.37
C TYR A 215 -13.42 8.33 11.44
N ALA A 216 -13.65 8.39 10.13
CA ALA A 216 -12.69 9.02 9.23
C ALA A 216 -12.59 10.52 9.57
N PRO A 217 -11.40 11.14 9.46
CA PRO A 217 -11.27 12.57 9.64
C PRO A 217 -12.14 13.29 8.60
N ARG A 218 -12.71 14.44 9.02
CA ARG A 218 -13.55 15.28 8.17
C ARG A 218 -13.05 16.70 8.21
N LEU A 219 -13.14 17.40 7.08
CA LEU A 219 -12.79 18.81 6.98
C LEU A 219 -13.70 19.62 7.94
N GLY A 220 -13.09 20.58 8.62
CA GLY A 220 -13.73 21.42 9.64
C GLY A 220 -13.96 20.74 10.99
N HIS A 221 -13.54 19.49 11.17
CA HIS A 221 -13.74 18.74 12.41
C HIS A 221 -12.39 18.29 12.98
N ALA A 222 -12.13 18.65 14.24
CA ALA A 222 -11.01 18.09 14.99
C ALA A 222 -11.31 16.64 15.38
N LEU A 223 -10.27 15.83 15.54
CA LEU A 223 -10.41 14.49 16.10
C LEU A 223 -10.46 14.55 17.63
N GLU A 224 -11.27 13.69 18.21
CA GLU A 224 -11.26 13.44 19.64
C GLU A 224 -9.97 12.71 20.05
N PRO A 225 -9.47 12.90 21.28
CA PRO A 225 -8.23 12.26 21.74
C PRO A 225 -8.20 10.74 21.54
N ARG A 226 -9.34 10.07 21.74
CA ARG A 226 -9.48 8.62 21.53
C ARG A 226 -9.30 8.22 20.06
N GLU A 227 -9.76 9.04 19.12
CA GLU A 227 -9.62 8.76 17.68
C GLU A 227 -8.15 8.91 17.27
N ILE A 228 -7.44 9.90 17.81
CA ILE A 228 -5.99 10.07 17.61
C ILE A 228 -5.24 8.82 18.10
N VAL A 229 -5.63 8.26 19.25
CA VAL A 229 -5.04 7.00 19.76
C VAL A 229 -5.31 5.82 18.82
N THR A 230 -6.50 5.71 18.23
CA THR A 230 -6.81 4.71 17.19
C THR A 230 -5.85 4.81 16.01
N TYR A 231 -5.64 6.02 15.48
CA TYR A 231 -4.71 6.26 14.37
C TYR A 231 -3.26 5.95 14.73
N ARG A 232 -2.84 6.30 15.95
CA ARG A 232 -1.51 5.93 16.46
C ARG A 232 -1.33 4.42 16.50
N ARG A 233 -2.32 3.67 16.98
CA ARG A 233 -2.28 2.19 17.02
C ARG A 233 -2.22 1.55 15.64
N ILE A 234 -2.84 2.15 14.62
CA ILE A 234 -2.67 1.71 13.23
C ILE A 234 -1.20 1.80 12.84
N GLY A 235 -0.59 2.97 13.08
CA GLY A 235 0.85 3.19 12.89
C GLY A 235 1.69 2.17 13.64
N GLU A 236 1.43 1.98 14.95
CA GLU A 236 2.17 1.05 15.80
C GLU A 236 2.15 -0.39 15.28
N LYS A 237 0.98 -0.91 14.87
CA LYS A 237 0.85 -2.26 14.31
C LYS A 237 1.65 -2.42 13.03
N LEU A 238 1.57 -1.43 12.13
CA LEU A 238 2.33 -1.43 10.88
C LEU A 238 3.83 -1.33 11.13
N GLY A 239 4.28 -0.44 12.02
CA GLY A 239 5.69 -0.29 12.38
C GLY A 239 6.28 -1.58 12.95
N THR A 240 5.57 -2.25 13.86
CA THR A 240 5.98 -3.57 14.36
C THR A 240 5.95 -4.65 13.28
N PHE A 241 4.95 -4.63 12.39
CA PHE A 241 4.86 -5.60 11.30
C PHE A 241 6.05 -5.49 10.34
N PHE A 242 6.30 -4.30 9.80
CA PHE A 242 7.38 -4.08 8.83
C PHE A 242 8.75 -4.25 9.44
N ALA A 243 8.97 -3.84 10.70
CA ALA A 243 10.28 -4.08 11.33
C ALA A 243 10.61 -5.58 11.41
N ARG A 244 9.62 -6.41 11.76
CA ARG A 244 9.77 -7.87 11.79
C ARG A 244 9.87 -8.49 10.41
N LEU A 245 9.09 -7.99 9.45
CA LEU A 245 9.15 -8.46 8.06
C LEU A 245 10.54 -8.22 7.46
N HIS A 246 11.10 -7.04 7.73
CA HIS A 246 12.38 -6.59 7.21
C HIS A 246 13.59 -7.17 7.94
N SER A 247 13.40 -7.88 9.06
CA SER A 247 14.54 -8.38 9.82
C SER A 247 15.25 -9.53 9.10
N LEU A 248 16.55 -9.64 9.35
CA LEU A 248 17.40 -10.69 8.78
C LEU A 248 16.84 -12.10 9.10
N SER A 249 16.23 -12.26 10.29
CA SER A 249 15.58 -13.51 10.69
C SER A 249 14.45 -13.92 9.75
N SER A 250 13.67 -12.96 9.23
CA SER A 250 12.62 -13.23 8.25
C SER A 250 13.19 -13.73 6.93
N VAL A 251 14.25 -13.09 6.40
CA VAL A 251 14.94 -13.54 5.18
C VAL A 251 15.51 -14.95 5.36
N GLN A 252 16.22 -15.17 6.47
CA GLN A 252 16.79 -16.48 6.82
C GLN A 252 15.70 -17.54 6.97
N SER A 253 14.52 -17.19 7.49
CA SER A 253 13.39 -18.11 7.59
C SER A 253 12.81 -18.49 6.23
N VAL A 254 12.85 -17.59 5.25
CA VAL A 254 12.35 -17.81 3.88
C VAL A 254 13.34 -18.62 3.05
N VAL A 255 14.61 -18.21 3.00
CA VAL A 255 15.69 -18.88 2.25
C VAL A 255 16.15 -20.18 2.94
N GLY A 256 15.79 -20.32 4.22
CA GLY A 256 16.32 -21.31 5.14
C GLY A 256 17.74 -20.92 5.58
N THR A 257 18.13 -21.26 6.81
CA THR A 257 19.52 -21.09 7.25
C THR A 257 20.43 -21.82 6.26
N ARG A 258 21.24 -21.06 5.49
CA ARG A 258 22.48 -21.56 4.90
C ARG A 258 23.36 -21.89 6.10
N ARG A 259 23.21 -23.09 6.65
CA ARG A 259 24.20 -23.56 7.62
C ARG A 259 25.48 -23.76 6.83
N ASP A 260 26.58 -23.27 7.38
CA ASP A 260 27.97 -23.43 6.93
C ASP A 260 28.40 -24.91 6.85
N GLN A 261 27.69 -25.71 6.06
CA GLN A 261 28.05 -27.09 5.72
C GLN A 261 29.13 -27.14 4.62
N ALA A 262 29.81 -26.02 4.35
CA ALA A 262 30.97 -25.98 3.48
C ALA A 262 32.19 -26.76 4.02
N TYR A 263 32.16 -27.27 5.26
CA TYR A 263 33.33 -27.91 5.88
C TYR A 263 33.28 -29.43 6.10
N HIS A 264 32.19 -30.14 5.81
CA HIS A 264 32.15 -31.60 6.05
C HIS A 264 31.50 -32.42 4.93
N GLY A 265 32.35 -32.92 4.04
CA GLY A 265 32.16 -34.23 3.42
C GLY A 265 31.54 -34.22 2.02
N GLU A 266 32.38 -34.49 1.02
CA GLU A 266 31.98 -34.89 -0.33
C GLU A 266 30.99 -36.06 -0.27
N GLY A 267 29.77 -35.93 -0.82
CA GLY A 267 28.93 -37.13 -0.96
C GLY A 267 27.54 -37.02 -1.56
N GLU A 268 26.72 -36.02 -1.23
CA GLU A 268 25.33 -36.00 -1.67
C GLU A 268 24.97 -34.70 -2.38
N ALA A 269 24.49 -34.81 -3.61
CA ALA A 269 23.99 -33.70 -4.40
C ALA A 269 22.78 -33.08 -3.69
N GLU A 270 23.02 -31.99 -2.96
CA GLU A 270 21.95 -31.18 -2.38
C GLU A 270 20.97 -30.77 -3.49
N LYS A 271 19.69 -31.14 -3.32
CA LYS A 271 18.64 -30.64 -4.20
C LYS A 271 18.61 -29.12 -4.06
N PRO A 272 18.60 -28.37 -5.18
CA PRO A 272 18.46 -26.91 -5.14
C PRO A 272 17.25 -26.55 -4.29
N ARG A 273 17.44 -25.74 -3.23
CA ARG A 273 16.30 -25.16 -2.52
C ARG A 273 15.53 -24.32 -3.52
N ALA A 274 14.20 -24.43 -3.48
CA ALA A 274 13.34 -23.61 -4.32
C ALA A 274 13.56 -22.14 -3.96
N GLU A 275 14.03 -21.36 -4.94
CA GLU A 275 14.23 -19.92 -4.81
C GLU A 275 12.87 -19.23 -4.64
N PHE A 276 12.83 -18.16 -3.84
CA PHE A 276 11.65 -17.31 -3.76
C PHE A 276 11.39 -16.73 -5.16
N PRO A 277 10.15 -16.81 -5.69
CA PRO A 277 9.89 -16.37 -7.05
C PRO A 277 10.25 -14.90 -7.21
N SER A 278 10.90 -14.58 -8.32
CA SER A 278 11.24 -13.22 -8.69
C SER A 278 10.82 -12.97 -10.14
N LEU A 279 10.54 -11.70 -10.45
CA LEU A 279 10.15 -11.27 -11.79
C LEU A 279 11.12 -10.17 -12.23
N PRO A 280 12.26 -10.55 -12.84
CA PRO A 280 13.22 -9.57 -13.32
C PRO A 280 12.60 -8.51 -14.25
N GLU A 281 11.60 -8.90 -15.05
CA GLU A 281 10.87 -8.01 -15.96
C GLU A 281 10.11 -6.92 -15.19
N MET A 282 9.73 -7.17 -13.93
CA MET A 282 9.10 -6.18 -13.06
C MET A 282 10.02 -4.99 -12.81
N LYS A 283 11.31 -5.25 -12.59
CA LYS A 283 12.28 -4.17 -12.36
C LYS A 283 12.38 -3.27 -13.58
N SER A 284 12.36 -3.84 -14.79
CA SER A 284 12.34 -3.08 -16.04
C SER A 284 11.05 -2.28 -16.21
N ALA A 285 9.89 -2.89 -15.92
CA ALA A 285 8.60 -2.20 -15.99
C ALA A 285 8.53 -1.00 -15.02
N ILE A 286 9.00 -1.18 -13.78
CA ILE A 286 9.09 -0.10 -12.79
C ILE A 286 10.08 0.97 -13.27
N HIS A 287 11.24 0.59 -13.81
CA HIS A 287 12.19 1.56 -14.35
C HIS A 287 11.55 2.45 -15.43
N ASP A 288 10.88 1.83 -16.40
CA ASP A 288 10.32 2.52 -17.56
C ASP A 288 9.09 3.36 -17.23
N HIS A 289 8.21 2.86 -16.35
CA HIS A 289 6.92 3.48 -16.08
C HIS A 289 6.85 4.26 -14.77
N VAL A 290 7.80 4.05 -13.85
CA VAL A 290 7.85 4.74 -12.55
C VAL A 290 9.04 5.67 -12.46
N ILE A 291 10.24 5.20 -12.78
CA ILE A 291 11.46 5.98 -12.55
C ILE A 291 11.68 7.01 -13.66
N LYS A 292 11.70 6.61 -14.94
CA LYS A 292 11.95 7.52 -16.07
C LYS A 292 11.00 8.73 -16.15
N PRO A 293 9.70 8.60 -15.84
CA PRO A 293 8.79 9.75 -15.86
C PRO A 293 9.19 10.89 -14.93
N ILE A 294 9.94 10.63 -13.85
CA ILE A 294 10.38 11.65 -12.88
C ILE A 294 11.12 12.79 -13.59
N ARG A 295 11.99 12.50 -14.56
CA ARG A 295 12.69 13.53 -15.34
C ARG A 295 11.71 14.53 -15.96
N SER A 296 10.75 14.01 -16.73
CA SER A 296 9.74 14.82 -17.40
C SER A 296 8.80 15.54 -16.43
N GLN A 297 8.65 15.04 -15.20
CA GLN A 297 7.86 15.67 -14.16
C GLN A 297 8.61 16.84 -13.52
N LEU A 298 9.92 16.67 -13.23
CA LEU A 298 10.79 17.73 -12.72
C LEU A 298 10.88 18.92 -13.69
N ASP A 299 10.99 18.63 -15.00
CA ASP A 299 11.05 19.65 -16.06
C ASP A 299 9.81 20.58 -16.12
N LYS A 300 8.69 20.19 -15.49
CA LYS A 300 7.48 21.03 -15.40
C LYS A 300 7.59 22.15 -14.35
N PHE A 301 8.64 22.16 -13.53
CA PHE A 301 8.79 23.09 -12.40
C PHE A 301 10.09 23.89 -12.47
N LEU A 302 10.36 24.52 -13.62
CA LEU A 302 11.57 25.34 -13.85
C LEU A 302 11.77 26.51 -12.85
N PHE A 303 10.74 26.84 -12.06
CA PHE A 303 10.83 27.84 -10.99
C PHE A 303 11.26 27.26 -9.63
N LEU A 304 11.15 25.94 -9.43
CA LEU A 304 11.61 25.25 -8.22
C LEU A 304 13.07 24.79 -8.34
N LEU A 305 13.47 24.43 -9.56
CA LEU A 305 14.80 23.93 -9.90
C LEU A 305 15.09 24.22 -11.37
N ASP A 306 16.37 24.45 -11.70
CA ASP A 306 16.79 24.59 -13.09
C ASP A 306 16.98 23.22 -13.77
N ALA A 307 17.19 23.23 -15.08
CA ALA A 307 17.29 22.00 -15.88
C ALA A 307 18.51 21.13 -15.52
N ALA A 308 19.59 21.73 -15.01
CA ALA A 308 20.82 21.03 -14.63
C ALA A 308 20.65 20.35 -13.27
N GLU A 309 20.00 21.03 -12.33
CA GLU A 309 19.60 20.44 -11.05
C GLU A 309 18.61 19.29 -11.28
N ALA A 310 17.58 19.48 -12.12
CA ALA A 310 16.64 18.41 -12.46
C ALA A 310 17.34 17.16 -13.02
N GLU A 311 18.41 17.33 -13.80
CA GLU A 311 19.20 16.22 -14.35
C GLU A 311 19.97 15.49 -13.26
N THR A 312 20.60 16.26 -12.38
CA THR A 312 21.40 15.70 -11.31
C THR A 312 20.53 14.90 -10.34
N LEU A 313 19.37 15.45 -9.96
CA LEU A 313 18.42 14.78 -9.08
C LEU A 313 17.82 13.52 -9.74
N PHE A 314 17.44 13.59 -11.01
CA PHE A 314 16.95 12.42 -11.74
C PHE A 314 18.01 11.33 -11.86
N ALA A 315 19.25 11.68 -12.26
CA ALA A 315 20.35 10.74 -12.39
C ALA A 315 20.65 10.03 -11.07
N ALA A 316 20.56 10.74 -9.93
CA ALA A 316 20.73 10.14 -8.61
C ALA A 316 19.63 9.12 -8.27
N VAL A 317 18.36 9.46 -8.53
CA VAL A 317 17.23 8.54 -8.34
C VAL A 317 17.38 7.30 -9.23
N GLU A 318 17.71 7.49 -10.50
CA GLU A 318 17.87 6.39 -11.45
C GLU A 318 19.06 5.49 -11.08
N ALA A 319 20.19 6.07 -10.70
CA ALA A 319 21.37 5.32 -10.25
C ALA A 319 21.06 4.49 -9.00
N ASP A 320 20.39 5.07 -8.00
CA ASP A 320 20.01 4.33 -6.80
C ASP A 320 19.02 3.20 -7.11
N PHE A 321 18.03 3.41 -7.99
CA PHE A 321 17.10 2.35 -8.39
C PHE A 321 17.80 1.19 -9.13
N LEU A 322 18.74 1.50 -10.02
CA LEU A 322 19.45 0.48 -10.81
C LEU A 322 20.51 -0.26 -10.00
N ARG A 323 21.04 0.35 -8.93
CA ARG A 323 22.05 -0.25 -8.03
C ARG A 323 21.59 -1.64 -7.52
N PRO A 324 22.47 -2.66 -7.54
CA PRO A 324 22.21 -3.92 -6.86
C PRO A 324 22.00 -3.70 -5.35
N THR A 325 21.03 -4.39 -4.75
CA THR A 325 20.86 -4.36 -3.28
C THR A 325 21.95 -5.23 -2.65
N PRO A 326 22.87 -4.65 -1.88
CA PRO A 326 23.94 -5.43 -1.26
C PRO A 326 23.36 -6.34 -0.16
N PRO A 327 24.01 -7.46 0.17
CA PRO A 327 23.45 -8.47 1.08
C PRO A 327 22.96 -7.93 2.43
N GLU A 328 23.65 -6.96 3.00
CA GLU A 328 23.32 -6.31 4.27
C GLU A 328 22.04 -5.44 4.20
N GLU A 329 21.64 -4.99 3.01
CA GLU A 329 20.40 -4.25 2.78
C GLU A 329 19.22 -5.16 2.38
N GLN A 330 19.47 -6.44 2.06
CA GLN A 330 18.44 -7.35 1.55
C GLN A 330 17.44 -7.73 2.64
N CYS A 331 16.17 -7.55 2.32
CA CYS A 331 15.07 -7.96 3.17
C CYS A 331 13.87 -8.46 2.36
N LEU A 332 12.97 -9.18 3.02
CA LEU A 332 11.65 -9.45 2.45
C LEU A 332 10.82 -8.17 2.50
N VAL A 333 10.34 -7.72 1.34
CA VAL A 333 9.49 -6.53 1.21
C VAL A 333 8.14 -6.90 0.61
N LEU A 334 7.17 -6.02 0.83
CA LEU A 334 5.91 -5.97 0.09
C LEU A 334 6.13 -5.49 -1.35
N GLY A 335 6.99 -4.48 -1.55
CA GLY A 335 7.47 -4.00 -2.85
C GLY A 335 6.63 -2.87 -3.47
N ASP A 336 5.36 -2.75 -3.09
CA ASP A 336 4.47 -1.63 -3.44
C ASP A 336 3.72 -1.17 -2.17
N CYS A 337 4.47 -0.57 -1.22
CA CYS A 337 3.94 -0.25 0.10
C CYS A 337 3.31 1.14 0.12
N TRP A 338 2.08 1.24 -0.39
CA TRP A 338 1.30 2.48 -0.39
C TRP A 338 0.06 2.41 0.48
N THR A 339 -0.59 3.55 0.70
CA THR A 339 -1.79 3.64 1.55
C THR A 339 -3.00 2.85 1.02
N GLY A 340 -3.01 2.46 -0.26
CA GLY A 340 -4.03 1.58 -0.84
C GLY A 340 -3.85 0.11 -0.46
N ALA A 341 -2.63 -0.31 -0.12
CA ALA A 341 -2.32 -1.67 0.31
C ALA A 341 -2.60 -1.92 1.81
N VAL A 342 -3.06 -0.90 2.54
CA VAL A 342 -3.35 -0.96 3.98
C VAL A 342 -4.83 -0.81 4.24
N LEU A 343 -5.48 -1.89 4.67
CA LEU A 343 -6.88 -1.93 5.08
C LEU A 343 -7.02 -1.65 6.58
N VAL A 344 -8.07 -0.92 6.98
CA VAL A 344 -8.29 -0.59 8.39
C VAL A 344 -9.73 -0.85 8.83
N ASP A 345 -9.89 -1.46 10.01
CA ASP A 345 -11.19 -1.57 10.67
C ASP A 345 -11.38 -0.42 11.65
N MET A 346 -12.14 0.58 11.21
CA MET A 346 -12.49 1.75 12.01
C MET A 346 -13.78 1.56 12.83
N ARG A 347 -14.38 0.36 12.82
CA ARG A 347 -15.57 0.10 13.66
C ARG A 347 -15.14 0.10 15.12
N HIS A 348 -15.86 0.83 15.97
CA HIS A 348 -15.64 0.73 17.40
C HIS A 348 -15.94 -0.71 17.83
N GLY A 349 -14.98 -1.34 18.52
CA GLY A 349 -15.28 -2.51 19.30
C GLY A 349 -16.37 -2.12 20.29
N THR A 350 -17.55 -2.72 20.17
CA THR A 350 -18.66 -2.50 21.12
C THR A 350 -18.40 -3.17 22.47
N GLY A 351 -17.14 -3.51 22.78
CA GLY A 351 -16.72 -4.22 23.99
C GLY A 351 -15.47 -3.60 24.58
N ASP A 352 -15.14 -4.02 25.81
CA ASP A 352 -14.08 -3.46 26.65
C ASP A 352 -12.66 -3.53 26.05
N ASP A 353 -12.49 -4.22 24.92
CA ASP A 353 -11.24 -4.23 24.16
C ASP A 353 -11.19 -3.09 23.13
N GLU A 354 -11.31 -1.84 23.62
CA GLU A 354 -11.02 -0.63 22.84
C GLU A 354 -9.58 -0.61 22.29
N SER A 355 -8.75 -1.60 22.64
CA SER A 355 -7.35 -1.71 22.23
C SER A 355 -7.15 -2.25 20.81
N ASN A 356 -8.11 -2.99 20.26
CA ASN A 356 -7.84 -3.78 19.06
C ASN A 356 -8.35 -3.14 17.76
N VAL A 357 -7.53 -2.27 17.16
CA VAL A 357 -7.79 -1.74 15.80
C VAL A 357 -7.43 -2.80 14.76
N GLY A 358 -8.35 -3.17 13.87
CA GLY A 358 -8.05 -4.08 12.77
C GLY A 358 -7.17 -3.40 11.72
N VAL A 359 -6.03 -4.00 11.37
CA VAL A 359 -5.16 -3.53 10.28
C VAL A 359 -4.86 -4.72 9.38
N GLY A 360 -5.05 -4.57 8.07
CA GLY A 360 -4.74 -5.60 7.07
C GLY A 360 -3.73 -5.09 6.05
N VAL A 361 -2.85 -5.96 5.56
CA VAL A 361 -1.89 -5.67 4.48
C VAL A 361 -2.15 -6.61 3.30
N ILE A 362 -2.33 -6.04 2.12
CA ILE A 362 -2.71 -6.74 0.88
C ILE A 362 -1.71 -6.44 -0.26
N ASP A 363 -1.97 -7.02 -1.44
CA ASP A 363 -1.27 -6.72 -2.71
C ASP A 363 0.22 -7.10 -2.73
N TRP A 364 0.51 -8.37 -2.41
CA TRP A 364 1.88 -8.91 -2.31
C TRP A 364 2.53 -9.29 -3.64
N GLU A 365 2.05 -8.75 -4.76
CA GLU A 365 2.49 -9.14 -6.11
C GLU A 365 3.84 -8.58 -6.54
N PHE A 366 4.36 -7.61 -5.78
CA PHE A 366 5.69 -7.01 -5.96
C PHE A 366 6.71 -7.49 -4.91
N ALA A 367 6.33 -8.45 -4.07
CA ALA A 367 7.17 -8.91 -2.99
C ALA A 367 8.49 -9.51 -3.49
N SER A 368 9.55 -9.29 -2.73
CA SER A 368 10.90 -9.78 -3.07
C SER A 368 11.74 -9.95 -1.82
N ILE A 369 12.67 -10.92 -1.84
CA ILE A 369 13.71 -11.08 -0.82
C ILE A 369 14.96 -10.23 -1.09
N ASN A 370 15.07 -9.66 -2.28
CA ASN A 370 16.14 -8.72 -2.65
C ASN A 370 15.69 -7.26 -2.49
N GLY A 371 14.63 -7.06 -1.71
CA GLY A 371 14.04 -5.77 -1.45
C GLY A 371 14.84 -4.92 -0.49
N ARG A 372 14.41 -3.67 -0.35
CA ARG A 372 15.01 -2.64 0.48
C ARG A 372 14.05 -2.27 1.62
N SER A 373 14.54 -2.25 2.86
CA SER A 373 13.70 -2.13 4.05
C SER A 373 13.21 -0.68 4.24
N VAL A 374 13.99 0.14 4.92
CA VAL A 374 13.69 1.56 5.16
C VAL A 374 13.68 2.33 3.85
N ASN A 375 14.61 2.02 2.96
CA ASN A 375 14.77 2.61 1.64
C ASN A 375 13.90 2.00 0.53
N GLY A 376 12.95 1.14 0.88
CA GLY A 376 11.89 0.64 0.00
C GLY A 376 10.53 0.87 0.65
N ASP A 377 9.95 -0.17 1.25
CA ASP A 377 8.58 -0.17 1.80
C ASP A 377 8.31 1.00 2.75
N VAL A 378 9.22 1.28 3.70
CA VAL A 378 9.00 2.37 4.68
C VAL A 378 9.04 3.73 4.00
N SER A 379 10.02 3.96 3.14
CA SER A 379 10.15 5.21 2.38
C SER A 379 8.92 5.49 1.54
N GLN A 380 8.40 4.47 0.83
CA GLN A 380 7.17 4.57 0.05
C GLN A 380 5.96 4.87 0.93
N PHE A 381 5.73 4.07 1.99
CA PHE A 381 4.55 4.27 2.84
C PHE A 381 4.53 5.65 3.49
N LEU A 382 5.67 6.09 4.02
CA LEU A 382 5.80 7.42 4.62
C LEU A 382 5.68 8.53 3.57
N ALA A 383 6.08 8.32 2.31
CA ALA A 383 5.91 9.31 1.24
C ALA A 383 4.42 9.57 0.98
N HIS A 384 3.60 8.51 0.99
CA HIS A 384 2.15 8.66 0.84
C HIS A 384 1.53 9.43 2.01
N LEU A 385 1.95 9.16 3.24
CA LEU A 385 1.50 9.91 4.41
C LEU A 385 1.99 11.37 4.39
N GLU A 386 3.21 11.62 3.90
CA GLU A 386 3.78 12.95 3.73
C GLU A 386 2.99 13.77 2.71
N LEU A 387 2.60 13.17 1.58
CA LEU A 387 1.75 13.83 0.59
C LEU A 387 0.39 14.23 1.18
N LEU A 388 -0.22 13.37 1.99
CA LEU A 388 -1.47 13.71 2.70
C LEU A 388 -1.25 14.84 3.71
N ARG A 389 -0.11 14.86 4.42
CA ARG A 389 0.28 15.94 5.32
C ARG A 389 0.42 17.27 4.58
N VAL A 390 1.13 17.29 3.44
CA VAL A 390 1.26 18.48 2.58
C VAL A 390 -0.10 18.93 2.06
N ALA A 391 -0.93 18.00 1.57
CA ALA A 391 -2.28 18.31 1.09
C ALA A 391 -3.14 18.95 2.19
N ALA A 392 -3.09 18.44 3.43
CA ALA A 392 -3.80 19.02 4.57
C ALA A 392 -3.35 20.47 4.87
N HIS A 393 -2.06 20.78 4.74
CA HIS A 393 -1.54 22.13 4.98
C HIS A 393 -1.95 23.17 3.94
N ILE A 394 -2.40 22.75 2.77
CA ILE A 394 -2.87 23.66 1.71
C ILE A 394 -4.30 24.13 1.97
N HIS A 395 -5.04 23.42 2.82
CA HIS A 395 -6.33 23.90 3.27
C HIS A 395 -6.18 25.12 4.21
N PRO A 396 -7.19 26.01 4.25
CA PRO A 396 -7.29 27.07 5.25
C PRO A 396 -6.89 26.59 6.66
N PRO A 397 -6.14 27.40 7.43
CA PRO A 397 -5.69 27.02 8.76
C PRO A 397 -6.81 26.46 9.64
N GLY A 398 -6.57 25.30 10.25
CA GLY A 398 -7.52 24.59 11.11
C GLY A 398 -8.56 23.74 10.38
N GLN A 399 -8.81 23.97 9.07
CA GLN A 399 -9.83 23.23 8.33
C GLN A 399 -9.49 21.73 8.20
N ALA A 400 -8.23 21.39 7.99
CA ALA A 400 -7.79 19.98 7.90
C ALA A 400 -7.14 19.49 9.21
N SER A 401 -7.42 20.12 10.35
CA SER A 401 -6.78 19.79 11.64
C SER A 401 -6.95 18.33 12.06
N GLY A 402 -8.17 17.77 11.94
CA GLY A 402 -8.42 16.36 12.24
C GLY A 402 -7.64 15.41 11.32
N HIS A 403 -7.56 15.73 10.03
CA HIS A 403 -6.77 14.95 9.08
C HIS A 403 -5.28 14.96 9.44
N LEU A 404 -4.74 16.15 9.71
CA LEU A 404 -3.35 16.34 10.11
C LEU A 404 -3.03 15.58 11.40
N SER A 405 -3.92 15.61 12.40
CA SER A 405 -3.78 14.83 13.64
C SER A 405 -3.76 13.32 13.38
N ALA A 406 -4.64 12.80 12.52
CA ALA A 406 -4.65 11.38 12.17
C ALA A 406 -3.35 10.96 11.45
N VAL A 407 -2.95 11.69 10.41
CA VAL A 407 -1.73 11.39 9.63
C VAL A 407 -0.50 11.41 10.54
N ASN A 408 -0.35 12.46 11.36
CA ASN A 408 0.78 12.57 12.30
C ASN A 408 0.78 11.44 13.33
N ALA A 409 -0.40 11.04 13.84
CA ALA A 409 -0.50 9.92 14.78
C ALA A 409 -0.07 8.58 14.14
N ILE A 410 -0.48 8.31 12.90
CA ILE A 410 -0.02 7.12 12.15
C ILE A 410 1.51 7.16 11.99
N ILE A 411 2.07 8.28 11.53
CA ILE A 411 3.52 8.44 11.32
C ILE A 411 4.28 8.22 12.64
N GLU A 412 3.85 8.87 13.72
CA GLU A 412 4.44 8.74 15.06
C GLU A 412 4.42 7.28 15.53
N GLY A 413 3.25 6.65 15.54
CA GLY A 413 3.10 5.26 15.96
C GLY A 413 3.95 4.29 15.12
N PHE A 414 4.00 4.51 13.80
CA PHE A 414 4.80 3.71 12.88
C PHE A 414 6.29 3.80 13.20
N ILE A 415 6.84 5.02 13.20
CA ILE A 415 8.29 5.21 13.37
C ILE A 415 8.73 4.73 14.75
N SER A 416 8.02 5.10 15.81
CA SER A 416 8.37 4.70 17.17
C SER A 416 8.42 3.18 17.32
N ARG A 417 7.43 2.46 16.79
CA ARG A 417 7.40 0.99 16.87
C ARG A 417 8.37 0.31 15.93
N TYR A 418 8.62 0.88 14.76
CA TYR A 418 9.61 0.34 13.84
C TYR A 418 11.00 0.35 14.49
N LYS A 419 11.47 1.51 14.97
CA LYS A 419 12.79 1.66 15.65
C LYS A 419 12.91 0.72 16.85
N LEU A 420 11.94 0.78 17.76
CA LEU A 420 11.96 -0.03 18.98
C LEU A 420 12.02 -1.54 18.67
N THR A 421 11.33 -1.98 17.61
CA THR A 421 11.34 -3.40 17.22
C THR A 421 12.67 -3.79 16.59
N GLN A 422 13.27 -2.94 15.74
CA GLN A 422 14.61 -3.19 15.17
C GLN A 422 15.68 -3.34 16.27
N ILE A 423 15.71 -2.41 17.22
CA ILE A 423 16.65 -2.45 18.36
C ILE A 423 16.45 -3.72 19.21
N SER A 424 15.19 -4.12 19.42
CA SER A 424 14.90 -5.33 20.19
C SER A 424 15.31 -6.63 19.47
N GLU A 425 15.42 -6.63 18.14
CA GLU A 425 15.80 -7.82 17.38
C GLU A 425 17.32 -7.94 17.18
N SER A 426 18.05 -6.83 17.14
CA SER A 426 19.53 -6.85 17.09
C SER A 426 20.13 -7.46 18.37
N PHE A 427 19.57 -7.13 19.54
CA PHE A 427 20.06 -7.59 20.85
C PHE A 427 19.96 -9.11 21.11
N VAL A 428 19.15 -9.83 20.33
CA VAL A 428 18.91 -11.27 20.54
C VAL A 428 19.87 -12.13 19.70
N GLY A 429 20.61 -11.51 18.76
CA GLY A 429 21.46 -12.22 17.80
C GLY A 429 22.97 -12.21 18.09
N GLY A 430 23.48 -11.25 18.86
CA GLY A 430 24.88 -11.20 19.29
C GLY A 430 25.04 -12.00 20.58
N GLY A 431 25.48 -13.26 20.47
CA GLY A 431 25.96 -13.98 21.65
C GLY A 431 27.21 -13.30 22.19
N ASP A 432 27.35 -13.31 23.50
CA ASP A 432 28.44 -12.73 24.30
C ASP A 432 29.81 -13.33 23.91
N ASP A 433 30.36 -12.96 22.75
CA ASP A 433 31.77 -13.18 22.40
C ASP A 433 32.61 -12.07 23.10
N ASP A 434 32.47 -12.00 24.43
CA ASP A 434 33.28 -11.22 25.38
C ASP A 434 34.70 -11.82 25.50
N ASP A 435 35.32 -12.20 24.38
CA ASP A 435 36.71 -12.63 24.39
C ASP A 435 37.61 -11.38 24.35
N ASP A 436 37.78 -10.86 25.57
CA ASP A 436 38.77 -9.89 26.05
C ASP A 436 40.22 -10.26 25.62
N ASP A 437 40.61 -10.01 24.38
CA ASP A 437 42.03 -10.02 23.99
C ASP A 437 42.47 -8.63 23.49
N ASP A 438 43.00 -7.89 24.47
CA ASP A 438 43.72 -6.63 24.42
C ASP A 438 44.84 -6.58 23.35
N ASP A 439 44.63 -5.99 22.17
CA ASP A 439 45.73 -5.61 21.25
C ASP A 439 45.46 -4.27 20.49
N ASP A 440 45.32 -3.20 21.26
CA ASP A 440 45.93 -1.85 21.16
C ASP A 440 46.34 -1.11 19.86
N ASP A 441 46.15 -1.53 18.59
CA ASP A 441 46.88 -0.82 17.49
C ASP A 441 46.18 -0.44 16.14
N ASP A 442 44.86 -0.55 15.90
CA ASP A 442 44.28 -0.16 14.59
C ASP A 442 43.04 0.77 14.69
N ASP A 443 43.28 2.08 14.81
CA ASP A 443 42.31 3.20 14.87
C ASP A 443 41.59 3.54 13.52
N ASP A 444 41.61 2.67 12.51
CA ASP A 444 41.19 3.02 11.12
C ASP A 444 39.83 2.43 10.66
N ASP A 445 39.11 1.65 11.48
CA ASP A 445 37.90 0.90 11.04
C ASP A 445 36.54 1.56 11.39
N ASP A 446 36.52 2.69 12.12
CA ASP A 446 35.26 3.38 12.49
C ASP A 446 34.56 4.11 11.31
N ASP A 447 35.22 4.18 10.13
CA ASP A 447 34.68 4.86 8.96
C ASP A 447 33.61 4.03 8.19
N ASP A 448 33.57 2.71 8.38
CA ASP A 448 32.74 1.81 7.56
C ASP A 448 31.25 1.75 7.95
N GLU A 449 30.91 1.78 9.26
CA GLU A 449 29.51 1.71 9.71
C GLU A 449 28.73 2.99 9.35
N ASN A 450 29.39 4.13 9.48
CA ASN A 450 28.86 5.42 9.05
C ASN A 450 28.56 5.47 7.55
N ASP A 451 29.29 4.72 6.71
CA ASP A 451 29.02 4.67 5.27
C ASP A 451 27.71 3.92 4.97
N ILE A 452 27.45 2.79 5.62
CA ILE A 452 26.23 2.00 5.40
C ILE A 452 24.99 2.80 5.79
N ASP A 453 24.99 3.40 6.98
CA ASP A 453 23.87 4.19 7.49
C ASP A 453 23.57 5.40 6.59
N ASN A 454 24.63 6.13 6.18
CA ASN A 454 24.49 7.25 5.28
C ASN A 454 23.98 6.80 3.90
N ARG A 455 24.45 5.67 3.39
CA ARG A 455 23.99 5.09 2.12
C ARG A 455 22.52 4.71 2.16
N VAL A 456 22.08 4.01 3.21
CA VAL A 456 20.66 3.63 3.41
C VAL A 456 19.79 4.87 3.56
N MET A 457 20.23 5.87 4.34
CA MET A 457 19.51 7.14 4.51
C MET A 457 19.36 7.89 3.17
N ARG A 458 20.43 8.03 2.39
CA ARG A 458 20.37 8.66 1.05
C ARG A 458 19.40 7.92 0.14
N SER A 459 19.50 6.59 0.09
CA SER A 459 18.59 5.75 -0.72
C SER A 459 17.13 5.92 -0.27
N ALA A 460 16.87 5.99 1.04
CA ALA A 460 15.52 6.23 1.57
C ALA A 460 14.97 7.60 1.18
N TYR A 461 15.79 8.66 1.24
CA TYR A 461 15.38 10.00 0.80
C TYR A 461 15.16 10.08 -0.72
N LEU A 462 15.99 9.41 -1.53
CA LEU A 462 15.80 9.32 -2.98
C LEU A 462 14.48 8.60 -3.31
N SER A 463 14.25 7.43 -2.74
CA SER A 463 13.01 6.65 -2.93
C SER A 463 11.78 7.44 -2.47
N HIS A 464 11.83 8.06 -1.30
CA HIS A 464 10.73 8.87 -0.76
C HIS A 464 10.43 10.09 -1.65
N GLY A 465 11.44 10.85 -2.04
CA GLY A 465 11.27 12.02 -2.90
C GLY A 465 10.73 11.65 -4.30
N ALA A 466 11.25 10.57 -4.88
CA ALA A 466 10.78 10.02 -6.15
C ALA A 466 9.30 9.60 -6.09
N GLU A 467 8.92 8.88 -5.04
CA GLU A 467 7.54 8.44 -4.82
C GLU A 467 6.59 9.64 -4.66
N MET A 468 7.00 10.66 -3.90
CA MET A 468 6.23 11.90 -3.76
C MET A 468 5.97 12.60 -5.10
N ILE A 469 7.01 12.72 -5.93
CA ILE A 469 6.94 13.37 -7.23
C ILE A 469 5.98 12.62 -8.16
N ASN A 470 6.13 11.31 -8.29
CA ASN A 470 5.25 10.48 -9.11
C ASN A 470 3.79 10.53 -8.65
N CYS A 471 3.56 10.36 -7.35
CA CYS A 471 2.22 10.39 -6.77
C CYS A 471 1.55 11.78 -6.89
N ALA A 472 2.31 12.87 -7.00
CA ALA A 472 1.74 14.17 -7.32
C ALA A 472 0.99 14.17 -8.68
N PHE A 473 1.41 13.32 -9.62
CA PHE A 473 0.81 13.22 -10.96
C PHE A 473 -0.15 12.04 -11.15
N TRP A 474 0.10 10.90 -10.49
CA TRP A 474 -0.73 9.70 -10.67
C TRP A 474 -1.97 9.68 -9.80
N LYS A 475 -1.99 10.47 -8.73
CA LYS A 475 -3.13 10.58 -7.84
C LYS A 475 -3.94 11.83 -8.15
N THR A 476 -5.21 11.77 -7.80
CA THR A 476 -6.13 12.91 -7.89
C THR A 476 -6.03 13.71 -6.60
N TRP A 477 -5.68 15.00 -6.73
CA TRP A 477 -5.53 15.91 -5.61
C TRP A 477 -6.58 17.01 -5.63
N VAL A 478 -7.09 17.38 -4.46
CA VAL A 478 -8.12 18.42 -4.33
C VAL A 478 -7.46 19.77 -4.09
N CYS A 479 -7.41 20.61 -5.13
CA CYS A 479 -6.93 21.99 -4.98
C CYS A 479 -8.08 22.94 -4.68
N ARG A 480 -8.01 23.63 -3.53
CA ARG A 480 -8.99 24.64 -3.10
C ARG A 480 -8.43 26.04 -3.04
N ASP A 481 -7.19 26.24 -3.49
CA ASP A 481 -6.58 27.56 -3.53
C ASP A 481 -7.29 28.41 -4.60
N PRO A 482 -8.02 29.48 -4.20
CA PRO A 482 -8.73 30.34 -5.14
C PRO A 482 -7.78 31.16 -6.03
N ALA A 483 -6.51 31.30 -5.64
CA ALA A 483 -5.47 31.96 -6.41
C ALA A 483 -4.72 31.00 -7.34
N CYS A 484 -5.01 29.69 -7.30
CA CYS A 484 -4.32 28.69 -8.12
C CYS A 484 -4.52 28.97 -9.61
N PRO A 485 -3.47 29.33 -10.37
CA PRO A 485 -3.61 29.77 -11.76
C PRO A 485 -4.18 28.69 -12.68
N SER A 486 -3.86 27.42 -12.42
CA SER A 486 -4.38 26.28 -13.21
C SER A 486 -5.86 26.04 -12.95
N CYS A 487 -6.33 26.20 -11.70
CA CYS A 487 -7.74 25.99 -11.34
C CYS A 487 -8.66 27.11 -11.85
N ILE A 488 -8.16 28.35 -11.93
CA ILE A 488 -8.92 29.49 -12.47
C ILE A 488 -9.18 29.35 -13.98
N LYS A 489 -8.23 28.80 -14.75
CA LYS A 489 -8.39 28.65 -16.21
C LYS A 489 -9.48 27.64 -16.58
N THR A 490 -9.59 26.54 -15.85
CA THR A 490 -10.58 25.47 -16.13
C THR A 490 -12.02 25.96 -15.98
N THR A 491 -12.28 26.91 -15.07
CA THR A 491 -13.62 27.47 -14.86
C THR A 491 -14.03 28.46 -15.96
N ASN A 492 -13.08 29.16 -16.58
CA ASN A 492 -13.36 30.17 -17.61
C ASN A 492 -13.31 29.64 -19.06
N THR A 493 -12.57 28.56 -19.33
CA THR A 493 -12.30 28.09 -20.70
C THR A 493 -13.49 27.37 -21.34
N THR A 494 -14.53 27.02 -20.58
CA THR A 494 -15.77 26.46 -21.13
C THR A 494 -16.61 27.47 -21.92
N GLN A 495 -16.25 28.76 -21.96
CA GLN A 495 -17.11 29.77 -22.59
C GLN A 495 -16.65 30.41 -23.90
N ASN A 496 -15.39 30.42 -24.33
CA ASN A 496 -15.01 31.00 -25.63
C ASN A 496 -13.61 30.56 -26.11
N ALA A 497 -13.53 29.51 -26.92
CA ALA A 497 -12.30 29.13 -27.62
C ALA A 497 -12.30 29.72 -29.04
N SER A 498 -11.89 30.99 -29.18
CA SER A 498 -11.52 31.57 -30.47
C SER A 498 -10.12 31.09 -30.86
N SER A 499 -9.96 30.65 -32.11
CA SER A 499 -8.76 30.04 -32.67
C SER A 499 -7.50 30.92 -32.54
N PRO A 500 -6.35 30.38 -32.10
CA PRO A 500 -5.11 31.15 -32.00
C PRO A 500 -4.52 31.47 -33.39
N ASP A 501 -3.99 32.70 -33.51
CA ASP A 501 -3.37 33.27 -34.71
C ASP A 501 -1.95 32.69 -34.91
N PRO A 502 -1.62 32.08 -36.06
CA PRO A 502 -0.39 31.29 -36.26
C PRO A 502 0.92 32.07 -36.48
N SER A 503 1.04 33.35 -36.10
CA SER A 503 2.17 34.19 -36.53
C SER A 503 3.32 34.42 -35.53
N ASP A 504 3.28 33.93 -34.29
CA ASP A 504 4.38 34.13 -33.31
C ASP A 504 5.15 32.83 -33.02
N ASN A 505 6.39 32.74 -33.52
CA ASN A 505 7.31 31.60 -33.39
C ASN A 505 8.09 31.57 -32.04
N LEU A 506 7.53 32.12 -30.96
CA LEU A 506 8.11 31.98 -29.63
C LEU A 506 7.38 30.86 -28.90
N ASP A 507 8.12 29.85 -28.43
CA ASP A 507 7.56 28.78 -27.62
C ASP A 507 6.83 29.39 -26.41
N PRO A 508 5.52 29.17 -26.25
CA PRO A 508 4.76 29.75 -25.16
C PRO A 508 5.35 29.27 -23.83
N PRO A 509 5.41 30.15 -22.79
CA PRO A 509 5.89 29.73 -21.49
C PRO A 509 5.06 28.55 -20.99
N PRO A 510 5.68 27.60 -20.25
CA PRO A 510 4.98 26.42 -19.76
C PRO A 510 3.75 26.86 -18.94
N PRO A 511 2.62 26.16 -19.08
CA PRO A 511 1.41 26.52 -18.35
C PRO A 511 1.71 26.47 -16.84
N PRO A 512 1.15 27.43 -16.06
CA PRO A 512 1.36 27.41 -14.62
C PRO A 512 0.81 26.11 -14.04
N GLN A 513 1.57 25.53 -13.10
CA GLN A 513 1.21 24.30 -12.40
C GLN A 513 0.27 24.58 -11.23
N CYS A 514 -0.52 23.57 -10.87
CA CYS A 514 -1.49 23.67 -9.78
C CYS A 514 -0.76 23.82 -8.45
N THR A 515 -1.19 24.75 -7.59
CA THR A 515 -0.57 25.03 -6.28
C THR A 515 -0.37 23.76 -5.45
N VAL A 516 -1.34 22.83 -5.44
CA VAL A 516 -1.19 21.56 -4.72
C VAL A 516 -0.06 20.72 -5.30
N ILE A 517 -0.05 20.51 -6.60
CA ILE A 517 0.98 19.70 -7.26
C ILE A 517 2.36 20.32 -7.06
N THR A 518 2.47 21.65 -7.17
CA THR A 518 3.70 22.41 -6.89
C THR A 518 4.22 22.15 -5.49
N ASN A 519 3.37 22.20 -4.46
CA ASN A 519 3.79 21.95 -3.08
C ASN A 519 4.22 20.49 -2.86
N LEU A 520 3.49 19.53 -3.44
CA LEU A 520 3.84 18.10 -3.35
C LEU A 520 5.19 17.81 -4.01
N VAL A 521 5.40 18.32 -5.24
CA VAL A 521 6.67 18.16 -5.97
C VAL A 521 7.81 18.90 -5.27
N GLY A 522 7.58 20.13 -4.81
CA GLY A 522 8.58 20.90 -4.06
C GLY A 522 9.02 20.19 -2.78
N ARG A 523 8.10 19.51 -2.10
CA ARG A 523 8.43 18.65 -0.95
C ARG A 523 9.28 17.44 -1.36
N GLY A 524 8.92 16.74 -2.43
CA GLY A 524 9.72 15.64 -2.98
C GLY A 524 11.14 16.08 -3.37
N VAL A 525 11.27 17.21 -4.08
CA VAL A 525 12.58 17.82 -4.44
C VAL A 525 13.42 18.13 -3.20
N SER A 526 12.81 18.55 -2.09
CA SER A 526 13.53 18.81 -0.84
C SER A 526 14.20 17.54 -0.29
N PHE A 527 13.52 16.39 -0.37
CA PHE A 527 14.13 15.11 0.00
C PHE A 527 15.25 14.70 -0.95
N LEU A 528 15.07 14.87 -2.27
CA LEU A 528 16.13 14.58 -3.23
C LEU A 528 17.39 15.44 -3.01
N ARG A 529 17.21 16.74 -2.73
CA ARG A 529 18.31 17.66 -2.36
C ARG A 529 19.01 17.21 -1.09
N CYS A 530 18.24 16.84 -0.06
CA CYS A 530 18.79 16.32 1.20
C CYS A 530 19.63 15.05 0.96
N ALA A 531 19.14 14.14 0.12
CA ALA A 531 19.85 12.92 -0.26
C ALA A 531 21.15 13.17 -1.02
N MET A 532 21.27 14.31 -1.70
CA MET A 532 22.44 14.70 -2.48
C MET A 532 23.39 15.66 -1.75
N ALA A 533 23.00 16.15 -0.57
CA ALA A 533 23.86 17.00 0.23
C ALA A 533 25.14 16.24 0.66
N PRO A 534 26.29 16.92 0.83
CA PRO A 534 27.48 16.30 1.39
C PRO A 534 27.22 15.67 2.76
N ASP A 535 26.48 16.38 3.60
CA ASP A 535 25.99 15.92 4.91
C ASP A 535 24.45 15.85 4.90
N PRO A 536 23.86 14.68 4.56
CA PRO A 536 22.42 14.50 4.56
C PRO A 536 21.79 14.64 5.97
N ARG A 537 22.53 14.38 7.05
CA ARG A 537 22.02 14.49 8.43
C ARG A 537 21.82 15.95 8.82
N GLY A 538 22.78 16.82 8.48
CA GLY A 538 22.66 18.26 8.71
C GLY A 538 21.44 18.90 8.02
N TRP A 539 21.07 18.37 6.84
CA TRP A 539 19.93 18.85 6.06
C TRP A 539 18.56 18.35 6.56
N THR A 540 18.52 17.31 7.40
CA THR A 540 17.29 16.83 8.05
C THR A 540 16.55 17.93 8.80
N THR A 541 17.29 18.85 9.45
CA THR A 541 16.68 19.98 10.17
C THR A 541 15.83 20.86 9.26
N MET A 542 16.24 21.05 8.00
CA MET A 542 15.46 21.79 7.01
C MET A 542 14.18 21.05 6.67
N LEU A 543 14.24 19.73 6.46
CA LEU A 543 13.06 18.91 6.16
C LEU A 543 12.01 19.01 7.27
N ARG A 544 12.42 19.15 8.53
CA ARG A 544 11.49 19.34 9.67
C ARG A 544 10.79 20.69 9.65
N GLN A 545 11.45 21.75 9.16
CA GLN A 545 10.92 23.11 9.19
C GLN A 545 9.95 23.42 8.04
N THR A 546 10.17 22.86 6.85
CA THR A 546 9.43 23.23 5.63
C THR A 546 7.93 22.88 5.68
N VAL A 547 7.54 21.86 6.44
CA VAL A 547 6.13 21.40 6.48
C VAL A 547 5.20 22.44 7.11
N ALA A 548 5.70 23.23 8.07
CA ALA A 548 4.89 24.16 8.85
C ALA A 548 4.81 25.59 8.26
N GLY A 549 5.64 25.93 7.27
CA GLY A 549 5.94 27.32 6.92
C GLY A 549 5.51 27.84 5.54
N GLY A 550 5.00 27.00 4.63
CA GLY A 550 4.77 27.37 3.23
C GLY A 550 3.58 28.30 2.94
N GLY A 551 2.85 28.75 3.96
CA GLY A 551 1.67 29.61 3.81
C GLY A 551 2.04 31.06 3.53
N GLY A 552 2.45 31.38 2.30
CA GLY A 552 2.37 32.75 1.77
C GLY A 552 3.65 33.58 1.85
N GLY A 553 4.72 33.14 1.20
CA GLY A 553 5.84 34.03 0.82
C GLY A 553 5.54 34.69 -0.53
N GLY A 554 4.76 35.78 -0.52
CA GLY A 554 4.81 36.72 -1.64
C GLY A 554 6.22 37.27 -1.72
N ALA A 555 6.86 37.17 -2.88
CA ALA A 555 8.17 37.76 -3.16
C ALA A 555 8.10 39.29 -3.03
N GLY A 556 8.21 39.79 -1.80
CA GLY A 556 8.62 41.15 -1.51
C GLY A 556 10.09 41.11 -1.13
N ASP A 557 10.92 41.80 -1.89
CA ASP A 557 12.40 41.80 -1.81
C ASP A 557 13.01 42.38 -0.52
N ASP A 558 12.25 42.50 0.57
CA ASP A 558 12.69 43.10 1.83
C ASP A 558 12.34 42.19 3.03
N ASP A 559 12.97 41.00 3.13
CA ASP A 559 12.67 40.03 4.20
C ASP A 559 13.80 39.98 5.27
N GLU A 560 13.60 40.78 6.31
CA GLU A 560 14.26 40.67 7.61
C GLU A 560 13.69 39.41 8.29
N LEU A 561 14.52 38.35 8.40
CA LEU A 561 14.22 37.06 9.04
C LEU A 561 13.51 37.23 10.40
N LEU A 562 12.18 37.29 10.37
CA LEU A 562 11.34 37.28 11.57
C LEU A 562 11.43 35.89 12.20
N LEU A 563 12.28 35.78 13.22
CA LEU A 563 12.39 34.60 14.05
C LEU A 563 11.01 34.26 14.65
N PRO A 564 10.57 33.00 14.57
CA PRO A 564 9.30 32.57 15.14
C PRO A 564 9.28 32.81 16.66
N GLY A 565 8.14 33.26 17.18
CA GLY A 565 7.96 33.54 18.61
C GLY A 565 8.12 32.29 19.51
N PRO A 566 8.46 32.48 20.80
CA PRO A 566 8.89 31.41 21.71
C PRO A 566 7.82 30.36 22.08
N ASP A 567 6.52 30.68 21.96
CA ASP A 567 5.44 29.73 22.28
C ASP A 567 5.06 28.81 21.09
N ALA A 568 5.68 29.05 19.93
CA ALA A 568 5.68 28.12 18.81
C ALA A 568 6.92 27.22 18.87
N GLU A 569 7.30 26.75 20.06
CA GLU A 569 8.05 25.50 20.22
C GLU A 569 7.16 24.37 19.67
N LYS A 570 7.27 24.28 18.34
CA LYS A 570 6.63 23.39 17.41
C LYS A 570 6.62 22.00 18.00
N ARG A 571 5.43 21.40 18.12
CA ARG A 571 5.32 19.94 18.13
C ARG A 571 6.02 19.45 16.87
N GLN A 572 7.28 19.02 17.03
CA GLN A 572 8.09 18.51 15.96
C GLN A 572 7.40 17.25 15.46
N THR A 573 6.82 17.33 14.26
CA THR A 573 6.11 16.21 13.68
C THR A 573 7.14 15.20 13.21
N MET A 574 6.97 13.94 13.62
CA MET A 574 7.83 12.88 13.13
C MET A 574 7.71 12.71 11.61
N GLY A 575 8.72 12.13 10.98
CA GLY A 575 8.80 11.83 9.56
C GLY A 575 9.90 10.82 9.27
N LEU A 576 10.12 10.48 7.99
CA LEU A 576 11.11 9.49 7.57
C LEU A 576 12.49 9.72 8.21
N TYR A 577 12.88 10.98 8.33
CA TYR A 577 14.15 11.40 8.92
C TYR A 577 14.35 10.98 10.39
N ASP A 578 13.29 10.80 11.19
CA ASP A 578 13.41 10.35 12.58
C ASP A 578 13.84 8.89 12.71
N LEU A 579 13.81 8.11 11.62
CA LEU A 579 14.35 6.74 11.62
C LEU A 579 15.88 6.70 11.71
N PHE A 580 16.55 7.77 11.27
CA PHE A 580 18.01 7.85 11.18
C PHE A 580 18.65 8.65 12.33
N ASP A 581 17.84 9.35 13.13
CA ASP A 581 18.35 10.01 14.33
C ASP A 581 18.79 8.96 15.35
N GLU A 582 20.03 9.10 15.84
CA GLU A 582 20.55 8.33 16.98
C GLU A 582 19.66 8.58 18.21
N THR A 583 19.25 7.50 18.87
CA THR A 583 18.37 7.53 20.05
C THR A 583 19.13 7.61 21.35
#